data_AF-T1F8I1-F1
#
_entry.id   AF-T1F8I1-F1
#
_cell.length_a   1.000
_cell.length_b   1.000
_cell.length_c   1.000
_cell.angle_alpha   90.00
_cell.angle_beta   90.00
_cell.angle_gamma   90.00
#
_symmetry.space_group_name_H-M   'P 1'
#
loop_
_entity.id
_entity.type
_entity.pdbx_description
1 polymer ?
#
loop_
_entity_poly.entity_id
_entity_poly.type
_entity_poly.pdbx_seq_one_letter_code
_entity_poly.pdbx_strand_id
1 'polypeptide(L)'
;MGNSETREITIENDKDTISQSLSKKLMSEDEFQQLKSLYDQKIATLQNKNARLYGATVSNFARGVERLEEKYLKALRPPVCGEQQLKIVECYKESKNKTLNCGHSVDEFNACLQQYRQSRTVTSG
;
A
#
# COMPACT_ATOMS: atom_id res chain seq x y z
N MET A 1 -13.48 10.14 -5.87
CA MET A 1 -13.39 8.83 -6.55
C MET A 1 -12.84 9.11 -7.94
N GLY A 2 -11.64 8.61 -8.24
CA GLY A 2 -10.84 9.05 -9.39
C GLY A 2 -11.29 8.39 -10.69
N ASN A 3 -11.45 9.21 -11.72
CA ASN A 3 -11.79 8.78 -13.07
C ASN A 3 -10.52 8.27 -13.74
N SER A 4 -10.43 6.95 -13.98
CA SER A 4 -9.42 6.38 -14.89
C SER A 4 -10.02 6.28 -16.27
N GLU A 5 -9.67 7.22 -17.15
CA GLU A 5 -9.82 7.06 -18.60
C GLU A 5 -8.81 6.02 -19.08
N THR A 6 -9.28 4.82 -19.35
CA THR A 6 -8.52 3.80 -20.07
C THR A 6 -8.42 4.23 -21.52
N ARG A 7 -7.25 4.75 -21.93
CA ARG A 7 -6.94 4.93 -23.36
C ARG A 7 -6.68 3.56 -23.98
N GLU A 8 -7.64 3.06 -24.75
CA GLU A 8 -7.41 1.98 -25.69
C GLU A 8 -6.35 2.42 -26.71
N ILE A 9 -5.27 1.64 -26.81
CA ILE A 9 -4.32 1.75 -27.92
C ILE A 9 -4.77 0.71 -28.93
N THR A 10 -5.53 1.15 -29.93
CA THR A 10 -5.87 0.33 -31.10
C THR A 10 -4.62 0.17 -31.95
N ILE A 11 -4.04 -1.03 -31.99
CA ILE A 11 -2.96 -1.40 -32.92
C ILE A 11 -3.62 -2.24 -34.02
N GLU A 12 -4.14 -1.58 -35.05
CA GLU A 12 -4.58 -2.28 -36.26
C GLU A 12 -4.38 -1.40 -37.49
N ASN A 13 -3.71 -1.98 -38.51
CA ASN A 13 -3.59 -1.53 -39.91
C ASN A 13 -2.30 -0.84 -40.43
N ASP A 14 -1.11 -1.38 -40.12
CA ASP A 14 0.16 -0.93 -40.73
C ASP A 14 0.90 -1.98 -41.56
N LYS A 15 0.30 -3.13 -41.93
CA LYS A 15 1.03 -4.18 -42.69
C LYS A 15 1.07 -3.91 -44.21
N ASP A 16 -0.03 -3.42 -44.78
CA ASP A 16 -0.18 -3.26 -46.23
C ASP A 16 0.45 -1.95 -46.76
N THR A 17 0.45 -0.89 -45.95
CA THR A 17 1.09 0.41 -46.26
C THR A 17 2.62 0.31 -46.29
N ILE A 18 3.20 -0.56 -45.45
CA ILE A 18 4.65 -0.82 -45.41
C ILE A 18 5.10 -1.59 -46.66
N SER A 19 4.28 -2.53 -47.15
CA SER A 19 4.61 -3.34 -48.33
C SER A 19 4.67 -2.52 -49.63
N GLN A 20 3.76 -1.55 -49.81
CA GLN A 20 3.74 -0.68 -50.99
C GLN A 20 4.85 0.39 -51.01
N SER A 21 5.31 0.86 -49.85
CA SER A 21 6.39 1.86 -49.76
C SER A 21 7.79 1.28 -49.97
N LEU A 22 7.97 -0.03 -49.72
CA LEU A 22 9.24 -0.75 -49.91
C LEU A 22 9.71 -0.79 -51.37
N SER A 23 8.80 -0.59 -52.33
CA SER A 23 9.08 -0.54 -53.76
C SER A 23 9.54 0.83 -54.30
N LYS A 24 9.60 1.91 -53.49
CA LYS A 24 9.84 3.27 -54.02
C LYS A 24 11.14 3.99 -53.64
N LYS A 25 11.96 3.46 -52.74
CA LYS A 25 13.39 3.82 -52.62
C LYS A 25 14.05 2.84 -51.68
N LEU A 26 15.01 2.05 -52.16
CA LEU A 26 15.92 1.35 -51.25
C LEU A 26 16.69 2.45 -50.52
N MET A 27 16.40 2.62 -49.23
CA MET A 27 17.15 3.50 -48.34
C MET A 27 18.63 3.12 -48.42
N SER A 28 19.53 4.09 -48.39
CA SER A 28 20.95 3.76 -48.31
C SER A 28 21.25 3.06 -46.98
N GLU A 29 22.28 2.21 -46.96
CA GLU A 29 22.71 1.52 -45.73
C GLU A 29 22.97 2.53 -44.60
N ASP A 30 23.56 3.69 -44.91
CA ASP A 30 23.82 4.77 -43.95
C ASP A 30 22.53 5.36 -43.36
N GLU A 31 21.52 5.63 -44.19
CA GLU A 31 20.21 6.13 -43.71
C GLU A 31 19.51 5.08 -42.83
N PHE A 32 19.62 3.79 -43.17
CA PHE A 32 19.09 2.71 -42.37
C PHE A 32 19.77 2.62 -41.01
N GLN A 33 21.10 2.68 -40.95
CA GLN A 33 21.87 2.65 -39.70
C GLN A 33 21.59 3.87 -38.81
N GLN A 34 21.47 5.06 -39.40
CA GLN A 34 21.07 6.26 -38.66
C GLN A 34 19.67 6.10 -38.05
N LEU A 35 18.71 5.62 -38.85
CA LEU A 35 17.35 5.38 -38.37
C LEU A 35 17.34 4.35 -37.24
N LYS A 36 18.06 3.25 -37.40
CA LYS A 36 18.20 2.21 -36.38
C LYS A 36 18.73 2.79 -35.06
N SER A 37 19.81 3.55 -35.11
CA SER A 37 20.42 4.19 -33.94
C SER A 37 19.44 5.14 -33.23
N LEU A 38 18.70 5.95 -33.99
CA LEU A 38 17.67 6.85 -33.45
C LEU A 38 16.54 6.09 -32.74
N TYR A 39 16.08 4.98 -33.31
CA TYR A 39 15.04 4.16 -32.69
C TYR A 39 15.56 3.40 -31.46
N ASP A 40 16.78 2.87 -31.49
CA ASP A 40 17.41 2.24 -30.33
C ASP A 40 17.50 3.25 -29.16
N GLN A 41 17.90 4.50 -29.44
CA GLN A 41 17.95 5.56 -28.43
C GLN A 41 16.55 5.91 -27.88
N LYS A 42 15.53 5.98 -28.74
CA LYS A 42 14.15 6.21 -28.31
C LYS A 42 13.64 5.07 -27.42
N ILE A 43 13.92 3.81 -27.79
CA ILE A 43 13.55 2.64 -27.01
C ILE A 43 14.25 2.67 -25.65
N ALA A 44 15.55 2.93 -25.59
CA ALA A 44 16.30 3.03 -24.34
C ALA A 44 15.73 4.14 -23.43
N THR A 45 15.37 5.29 -24.00
CA THR A 45 14.74 6.40 -23.28
C THR A 45 13.38 6.00 -22.70
N LEU A 46 12.55 5.32 -23.49
CA LEU A 46 11.24 4.83 -23.05
C LEU A 46 11.37 3.79 -21.95
N GLN A 47 12.30 2.84 -22.09
CA GLN A 47 12.57 1.82 -21.08
C GLN A 47 13.03 2.45 -19.76
N ASN A 48 13.96 3.42 -19.81
CA ASN A 48 14.42 4.12 -18.62
C ASN A 48 13.28 4.88 -17.92
N LYS A 49 12.47 5.60 -18.69
CA LYS A 49 11.31 6.33 -18.16
C LYS A 49 10.31 5.38 -17.52
N ASN A 50 10.02 4.24 -18.16
CA ASN A 50 9.09 3.24 -17.65
C ASN A 50 9.62 2.62 -16.34
N ALA A 51 10.89 2.22 -16.30
CA ALA A 51 11.52 1.69 -15.10
C ALA A 51 11.47 2.69 -13.92
N ARG A 52 11.72 3.98 -14.19
CA ARG A 52 11.64 5.02 -13.16
C ARG A 52 10.22 5.22 -12.65
N LEU A 53 9.22 5.25 -13.54
CA LEU A 53 7.82 5.39 -13.16
C LEU A 53 7.32 4.19 -12.38
N TYR A 54 7.67 2.97 -12.81
CA TYR A 54 7.35 1.74 -12.10
C TYR A 54 7.95 1.73 -10.70
N GLY A 55 9.25 2.01 -10.57
CA GLY A 55 9.93 2.07 -9.27
C GLY A 55 9.32 3.12 -8.33
N ALA A 56 9.01 4.33 -8.84
CA ALA A 56 8.33 5.36 -8.07
C ALA A 56 6.91 4.93 -7.64
N THR A 57 6.17 4.24 -8.52
CA THR A 57 4.83 3.74 -8.22
C THR A 57 4.86 2.70 -7.11
N VAL A 58 5.78 1.73 -7.20
CA VAL A 58 5.98 0.71 -6.16
C VAL A 58 6.34 1.36 -4.82
N SER A 59 7.28 2.30 -4.80
CA SER A 59 7.66 2.99 -3.56
C SER A 59 6.51 3.82 -2.97
N ASN A 60 5.77 4.55 -3.80
CA ASN A 60 4.63 5.35 -3.34
C ASN A 60 3.48 4.49 -2.81
N PHE A 61 3.23 3.34 -3.43
CA PHE A 61 2.25 2.37 -2.93
C PHE A 61 2.67 1.81 -1.57
N ALA A 62 3.92 1.32 -1.45
CA ALA A 62 4.44 0.80 -0.18
C ALA A 62 4.33 1.85 0.94
N ARG A 63 4.74 3.10 0.67
CA ARG A 63 4.61 4.20 1.63
C ARG A 63 3.14 4.53 1.95
N GLY A 64 2.24 4.36 0.99
CA GLY A 64 0.80 4.51 1.19
C GLY A 64 0.25 3.47 2.16
N VAL A 65 0.65 2.21 1.98
CA VAL A 65 0.32 1.10 2.90
C VAL A 65 0.85 1.41 4.29
N GLU A 66 2.14 1.69 4.45
CA GLU A 66 2.74 2.01 5.76
C GLU A 66 1.99 3.12 6.52
N ARG A 67 1.61 4.21 5.83
CA ARG A 67 0.83 5.29 6.43
C ARG A 67 -0.57 4.85 6.89
N LEU A 68 -1.22 3.96 6.13
CA LEU A 68 -2.51 3.41 6.50
C LEU A 68 -2.39 2.48 7.71
N GLU A 69 -1.37 1.62 7.73
CA GLU A 69 -1.09 0.72 8.85
C GLU A 69 -0.81 1.51 10.12
N GLU A 70 0.05 2.53 10.04
CA GLU A 70 0.37 3.37 11.18
C GLU A 70 -0.87 4.10 11.72
N LYS A 71 -1.70 4.68 10.86
CA LYS A 71 -2.83 5.49 11.30
C LYS A 71 -4.01 4.66 11.79
N TYR A 72 -4.29 3.54 11.13
CA TYR A 72 -5.53 2.79 11.32
C TYR A 72 -5.30 1.41 11.95
N LEU A 73 -4.21 0.71 11.61
CA LEU A 73 -3.92 -0.59 12.24
C LEU A 73 -3.32 -0.44 13.64
N LYS A 74 -2.59 0.64 13.95
CA LYS A 74 -2.24 0.93 15.37
C LYS A 74 -3.48 1.15 16.24
N ALA A 75 -4.57 1.64 15.67
CA ALA A 75 -5.87 1.79 16.35
C ALA A 75 -6.61 0.45 16.51
N LEU A 76 -6.25 -0.57 15.71
CA LEU A 76 -6.71 -1.95 15.87
C LEU A 76 -5.92 -2.74 16.91
N ARG A 77 -4.91 -2.14 17.57
CA ARG A 77 -4.32 -2.78 18.75
C ARG A 77 -5.42 -2.99 19.79
N PRO A 78 -5.60 -4.22 20.30
CA PRO A 78 -6.62 -4.47 21.31
C PRO A 78 -6.38 -3.52 22.49
N PRO A 79 -7.46 -2.93 23.05
CA PRO A 79 -7.32 -2.01 24.15
C PRO A 79 -6.58 -2.70 25.30
N VAL A 80 -5.70 -1.95 25.95
CA VAL A 80 -4.94 -2.43 27.11
C VAL A 80 -5.94 -2.92 28.15
N CYS A 81 -5.79 -4.17 28.58
CA CYS A 81 -6.70 -4.83 29.54
C CYS A 81 -8.16 -4.90 29.06
N GLY A 82 -8.38 -4.96 27.74
CA GLY A 82 -9.72 -4.95 27.13
C GLY A 82 -10.62 -6.11 27.57
N GLU A 83 -10.06 -7.29 27.80
CA GLU A 83 -10.81 -8.44 28.30
C GLU A 83 -11.31 -8.21 29.73
N GLN A 84 -10.45 -7.72 30.62
CA GLN A 84 -10.82 -7.40 32.00
C GLN A 84 -11.83 -6.24 32.04
N GLN A 85 -11.69 -5.26 31.14
CA GLN A 85 -12.66 -4.18 30.99
C GLN A 85 -14.06 -4.71 30.59
N LEU A 86 -14.13 -5.68 29.67
CA LEU A 86 -15.39 -6.33 29.30
C LEU A 86 -16.03 -7.05 30.49
N LYS A 87 -15.25 -7.79 31.29
CA LYS A 87 -15.72 -8.47 32.51
C LYS A 87 -16.33 -7.51 33.53
N ILE A 88 -15.75 -6.31 33.70
CA ILE A 88 -16.32 -5.27 34.57
C ILE A 88 -17.68 -4.80 34.04
N VAL A 89 -17.75 -4.51 32.74
CA VAL A 89 -18.98 -4.02 32.10
C VAL A 89 -20.09 -5.07 32.20
N GLU A 90 -19.77 -6.33 31.94
CA GLU A 90 -20.70 -7.45 32.07
C GLU A 90 -21.19 -7.60 33.51
N CYS A 91 -20.28 -7.59 34.50
CA CYS A 91 -20.66 -7.68 35.90
C CYS A 91 -21.62 -6.57 36.33
N TYR A 92 -21.36 -5.32 35.96
CA TYR A 92 -22.26 -4.22 36.31
C TYR A 92 -23.61 -4.29 35.59
N LYS A 93 -23.65 -4.80 34.36
CA LYS A 93 -24.91 -5.04 33.63
C LYS A 93 -25.77 -6.09 34.34
N GLU A 94 -25.14 -7.14 34.85
CA GLU A 94 -25.81 -8.22 35.58
C GLU A 94 -26.18 -7.84 37.02
N SER A 95 -25.41 -6.94 37.65
CA SER A 95 -25.50 -6.58 39.07
C SER A 95 -26.10 -5.19 39.32
N LYS A 96 -27.24 -4.86 38.68
CA LYS A 96 -27.85 -3.51 38.70
C LYS A 96 -28.05 -2.87 40.09
N ASN A 97 -28.17 -3.67 41.16
CA ASN A 97 -28.32 -3.21 42.55
C ASN A 97 -27.28 -3.80 43.52
N LYS A 98 -26.28 -4.52 43.01
CA LYS A 98 -25.25 -5.23 43.79
C LYS A 98 -23.86 -4.92 43.24
N THR A 99 -23.61 -3.67 42.89
CA THR A 99 -22.37 -3.22 42.22
C THR A 99 -21.12 -3.53 43.03
N LEU A 100 -21.22 -3.60 44.35
CA LEU A 100 -20.13 -4.00 45.25
C LEU A 100 -19.64 -5.43 45.00
N ASN A 101 -20.47 -6.32 44.44
CA ASN A 101 -20.06 -7.69 44.11
C ASN A 101 -19.07 -7.74 42.93
N CYS A 102 -18.96 -6.67 42.14
CA CYS A 102 -18.03 -6.60 41.02
C CYS A 102 -16.59 -6.23 41.43
N GLY A 103 -16.30 -6.12 42.72
CA GLY A 103 -14.97 -5.74 43.23
C GLY A 103 -13.85 -6.62 42.68
N HIS A 104 -14.06 -7.94 42.62
CA HIS A 104 -13.08 -8.87 42.06
C HIS A 104 -12.70 -8.55 40.60
N SER A 105 -13.70 -8.28 39.74
CA SER A 105 -13.45 -7.91 38.33
C SER A 105 -12.70 -6.58 38.21
N VAL A 106 -12.92 -5.65 39.14
CA VAL A 106 -12.21 -4.36 39.20
C VAL A 106 -10.75 -4.58 39.62
N ASP A 107 -10.50 -5.46 40.58
CA ASP A 107 -9.15 -5.80 41.04
C ASP A 107 -8.33 -6.47 39.92
N GLU A 108 -8.92 -7.39 39.15
CA GLU A 108 -8.27 -8.00 37.99
C GLU A 108 -7.86 -6.96 36.92
N PHE A 109 -8.74 -6.00 36.63
CA PHE A 109 -8.43 -4.92 35.69
C PHE A 109 -7.29 -4.04 36.21
N ASN A 110 -7.31 -3.68 37.50
CA ASN A 110 -6.25 -2.89 38.12
C ASN A 110 -4.90 -3.63 38.11
N ALA A 111 -4.90 -4.94 38.37
CA ALA A 111 -3.70 -5.76 38.29
C ALA A 111 -3.11 -5.77 36.87
N CYS A 112 -3.96 -5.90 35.85
CA CYS A 112 -3.54 -5.81 34.46
C CYS A 112 -2.94 -4.42 34.13
N LEU A 113 -3.57 -3.32 34.59
CA LEU A 113 -3.03 -1.97 34.40
C LEU A 113 -1.67 -1.79 35.08
N GLN A 114 -1.49 -2.36 36.27
CA GLN A 114 -0.23 -2.28 37.01
C GLN A 114 0.88 -3.04 36.28
N GLN A 115 0.62 -4.27 35.85
CA GLN A 115 1.56 -5.08 35.05
C GLN A 115 1.93 -4.36 33.76
N TYR A 116 0.96 -3.77 33.07
CA TYR A 116 1.17 -3.02 31.85
C TYR A 116 2.07 -1.78 32.05
N ARG A 117 1.88 -1.05 33.15
CA ARG A 117 2.73 0.10 33.49
C ARG A 117 4.16 -0.36 33.77
N GLN A 118 4.33 -1.44 34.52
CA GLN A 118 5.63 -2.02 34.84
C GLN A 118 6.38 -2.52 33.60
N SER A 119 5.70 -3.20 32.66
CA SER A 119 6.32 -3.68 31.43
C SER A 119 6.82 -2.53 30.53
N ARG A 120 6.12 -1.39 30.52
CA ARG A 120 6.57 -0.20 29.79
C ARG A 120 7.78 0.49 30.44
N THR A 121 7.84 0.55 31.77
CA THR A 121 8.98 1.19 32.47
C THR A 121 10.27 0.37 32.35
N VAL A 122 10.19 -0.96 32.24
CA VAL A 122 11.37 -1.84 32.08
C VAL A 122 11.97 -1.77 30.67
N THR A 123 11.19 -1.41 29.65
CA THR A 123 11.66 -1.34 28.25
C THR A 123 12.35 0.00 27.91
N SER A 124 12.44 0.94 28.86
CA SER A 124 12.99 2.29 28.67
C SER A 124 14.41 2.47 29.24
N GLY A 125 15.07 1.39 29.66
CA GLY A 125 16.41 1.38 30.25
C GLY A 125 17.45 0.84 29.30
#